data_AF-A0A5F1RZ73-F1
#
_entry.id   AF-A0A5F1RZ73-F1
#
_cell.length_a   1.000
_cell.length_b   1.000
_cell.length_c   1.000
_cell.angle_alpha   90.00
_cell.angle_beta   90.00
_cell.angle_gamma   90.00
#
_symmetry.space_group_name_H-M   'P 1'
#
loop_
_entity.id
_entity.type
_entity.pdbx_description
1 polymer ?
#
loop_
_entity_poly.entity_id
_entity_poly.type
_entity_poly.pdbx_seq_one_letter_code
_entity_poly.pdbx_strand_id
1 'polypeptide(L)'
;MRIGLLNCGGTITENYQPDGSIKRLLARDLIELDTSTDWIGHDVDAVDSCDLNFKSICRARDVMRQDQNCDAFVLCCGTDAMEDVAYAAALLFDRDRPVVLTGAAIPGGDANADGPRNLKDAARLAKAMPQGAAPLVCFAGRIFDPSSIVKVWPQAIQPFGPDTALRGSIDADIVTLTGFSTVADTYADLDVDDLDARVAIVSETFGAIAGFPDISELDGIVLAGKGAGGFSAQSETRLREAARRIPVVLSTRCAQGIRVNPAVTKYAYQHAQSLGMITTGYDGLNASKARIRLIAELGHSAQ
;
A
#
# COMPACT_ATOMS: atom_id res chain seq x y z
N MET A 1 12.06 -14.99 19.25
CA MET A 1 11.48 -14.71 17.94
C MET A 1 12.48 -13.89 17.17
N ARG A 2 12.98 -14.45 16.07
CA ARG A 2 13.90 -13.77 15.16
C ARG A 2 13.12 -13.07 14.06
N ILE A 3 13.48 -11.82 13.76
CA ILE A 3 12.74 -10.99 12.81
C ILE A 3 13.62 -10.62 11.61
N GLY A 4 13.13 -10.86 10.41
CA GLY A 4 13.78 -10.41 9.18
C GLY A 4 13.45 -8.94 8.91
N LEU A 5 14.46 -8.08 8.74
CA LEU A 5 14.29 -6.70 8.28
C LEU A 5 14.50 -6.66 6.76
N LEU A 6 13.43 -6.40 6.01
CA LEU A 6 13.46 -6.22 4.56
C LEU A 6 13.65 -4.73 4.24
N ASN A 7 14.85 -4.33 3.84
CA ASN A 7 15.17 -2.95 3.50
C ASN A 7 14.82 -2.65 2.03
N CYS A 8 13.77 -1.85 1.83
CA CYS A 8 13.36 -1.27 0.55
C CYS A 8 13.65 0.24 0.47
N GLY A 9 14.54 0.76 1.32
CA GLY A 9 15.03 2.14 1.23
C GLY A 9 14.12 3.17 1.92
N GLY A 10 14.00 4.35 1.29
CA GLY A 10 13.30 5.51 1.83
C GLY A 10 14.06 6.30 2.90
N THR A 11 13.38 7.30 3.46
CA THR A 11 13.94 8.31 4.37
C THR A 11 14.70 7.73 5.57
N ILE A 12 14.26 6.59 6.10
CA ILE A 12 14.96 5.92 7.21
C ILE A 12 16.41 5.54 6.86
N THR A 13 16.71 5.36 5.58
CA THR A 13 18.05 5.02 5.10
C THR A 13 18.88 6.26 4.80
N GLU A 14 18.30 7.45 4.77
CA GLU A 14 19.01 8.64 4.32
C GLU A 14 19.96 9.17 5.39
N ASN A 15 21.23 9.32 5.02
CA ASN A 15 22.24 10.02 5.80
C ASN A 15 22.86 11.13 4.96
N TYR A 16 22.39 12.36 5.18
CA TYR A 16 22.83 13.55 4.45
C TYR A 16 24.26 13.90 4.82
N GLN A 17 25.09 14.07 3.79
CA GLN A 17 26.50 14.45 3.93
C GLN A 17 26.65 15.99 3.84
N PRO A 18 27.74 16.57 4.38
CA PRO A 18 27.98 18.02 4.30
C PRO A 18 28.05 18.58 2.88
N ASP A 19 28.33 17.74 1.88
CA ASP A 19 28.37 18.11 0.46
C ASP A 19 27.01 18.06 -0.24
N GLY A 20 25.94 17.73 0.49
CA GLY A 20 24.57 17.61 -0.03
C GLY A 20 24.24 16.25 -0.65
N SER A 21 25.19 15.32 -0.72
CA SER A 21 24.91 13.95 -1.15
C SER A 21 24.20 13.14 -0.06
N ILE A 22 23.48 12.09 -0.46
CA ILE A 22 22.81 11.17 0.46
C ILE A 22 23.56 9.85 0.45
N LYS A 23 24.16 9.48 1.58
CA LYS A 23 24.66 8.12 1.80
C LYS A 23 23.51 7.28 2.35
N ARG A 24 23.12 6.20 1.65
CA ARG A 24 22.06 5.31 2.13
C ARG A 24 22.61 4.27 3.11
N LEU A 25 21.94 4.13 4.25
CA LEU A 25 22.10 3.06 5.21
C LEU A 25 21.58 1.75 4.62
N LEU A 26 22.27 0.65 4.93
CA LEU A 26 21.90 -0.70 4.52
C LEU A 26 21.17 -1.42 5.65
N ALA A 27 20.59 -2.58 5.37
CA ALA A 27 19.87 -3.37 6.37
C ALA A 27 20.73 -3.65 7.61
N ARG A 28 22.03 -3.92 7.43
CA ARG A 28 22.99 -4.11 8.54
C ARG A 28 23.15 -2.88 9.44
N ASP A 29 22.96 -1.68 8.90
CA ASP A 29 23.08 -0.43 9.67
C ASP A 29 21.74 -0.15 10.39
N LEU A 30 20.61 -0.48 9.74
CA LEU A 30 19.27 -0.29 10.32
C LEU A 30 19.02 -1.20 11.53
N ILE A 31 19.50 -2.45 11.51
CA ILE A 31 19.33 -3.37 12.65
C ILE A 31 20.11 -2.90 13.89
N GLU A 32 21.16 -2.09 13.71
CA GLU A 32 21.91 -1.50 14.83
C GLU A 32 21.13 -0.37 15.52
N LEU A 33 20.09 0.18 14.88
CA LEU A 33 19.20 1.18 15.47
C LEU A 33 18.29 0.59 16.57
N ASP A 34 18.06 -0.73 16.57
CA ASP A 34 17.35 -1.45 17.64
C ASP A 34 18.08 -2.74 18.02
N THR A 35 18.97 -2.65 19.00
CA THR A 35 19.72 -3.80 19.54
C THR A 35 18.90 -4.68 20.48
N SER A 36 17.64 -4.31 20.78
CA SER A 36 16.76 -5.10 21.66
C SER A 36 16.00 -6.22 20.96
N THR A 37 16.08 -6.28 19.62
CA THR A 37 15.43 -7.29 18.79
C THR A 37 16.50 -8.16 18.10
N ASP A 38 16.24 -9.48 18.02
CA ASP A 38 17.07 -10.43 17.26
C ASP A 38 16.73 -10.30 15.77
N TRP A 39 17.50 -9.49 15.04
CA TRP A 39 17.29 -9.17 13.64
C TRP A 39 18.14 -10.02 12.68
N ILE A 40 17.58 -10.30 11.49
CA ILE A 40 18.36 -10.60 10.28
C ILE A 40 18.06 -9.52 9.23
N GLY A 41 19.08 -8.81 8.78
CA GLY A 41 18.91 -7.78 7.74
C GLY A 41 18.98 -8.34 6.32
N HIS A 42 18.06 -7.91 5.46
CA HIS A 42 18.04 -8.20 4.03
C HIS A 42 17.89 -6.91 3.23
N ASP A 43 18.85 -6.59 2.37
CA ASP A 43 18.69 -5.51 1.38
C ASP A 43 17.93 -6.06 0.17
N VAL A 44 16.71 -5.57 -0.07
CA VAL A 44 15.83 -6.05 -1.15
C VAL A 44 15.94 -5.14 -2.36
N ASP A 45 15.54 -3.87 -2.18
CA ASP A 45 15.51 -2.86 -3.22
C ASP A 45 15.60 -1.49 -2.56
N ALA A 46 16.78 -1.11 -2.08
CA ALA A 46 17.01 0.10 -1.28
C ALA A 46 16.98 1.39 -2.13
N VAL A 47 15.83 1.66 -2.73
CA VAL A 47 15.56 2.77 -3.65
C VAL A 47 14.77 3.91 -2.98
N ASP A 48 14.50 4.98 -3.74
CA ASP A 48 13.50 5.96 -3.31
C ASP A 48 12.10 5.31 -3.37
N SER A 49 11.21 5.63 -2.43
CA SER A 49 9.88 5.02 -2.44
C SER A 49 9.07 5.32 -3.70
N CYS A 50 9.34 6.44 -4.39
CA CYS A 50 8.68 6.78 -5.64
C CYS A 50 9.00 5.79 -6.78
N ASP A 51 10.10 5.03 -6.67
CA ASP A 51 10.52 4.03 -7.65
C ASP A 51 10.04 2.61 -7.29
N LEU A 52 9.49 2.40 -6.09
CA LEU A 52 8.97 1.10 -5.67
C LEU A 52 7.76 0.70 -6.52
N ASN A 53 7.75 -0.57 -6.90
CA ASN A 53 6.74 -1.13 -7.79
C ASN A 53 6.51 -2.62 -7.48
N PHE A 54 5.67 -3.31 -8.28
CA PHE A 54 5.36 -4.72 -8.08
C PHE A 54 6.60 -5.62 -8.04
N LYS A 55 7.64 -5.32 -8.82
CA LYS A 55 8.89 -6.10 -8.79
C LYS A 55 9.56 -6.02 -7.42
N SER A 56 9.56 -4.85 -6.79
CA SER A 56 10.10 -4.66 -5.44
C SER A 56 9.33 -5.50 -4.41
N ILE A 57 8.00 -5.57 -4.53
CA ILE A 57 7.13 -6.39 -3.66
C ILE A 57 7.35 -7.89 -3.88
N CYS A 58 7.37 -8.35 -5.14
CA CYS A 58 7.64 -9.76 -5.45
C CYS A 58 9.04 -10.17 -4.97
N ARG A 59 10.05 -9.31 -5.12
CA ARG A 59 11.39 -9.58 -4.60
C ARG A 59 11.42 -9.69 -3.07
N ALA A 60 10.69 -8.83 -2.36
CA ALA A 60 10.55 -8.92 -0.90
C ALA A 60 9.90 -10.25 -0.50
N ARG A 61 8.85 -10.68 -1.20
CA ARG A 61 8.21 -11.98 -1.02
C ARG A 61 9.18 -13.14 -1.24
N ASP A 62 9.94 -13.11 -2.33
CA ASP A 62 10.86 -14.19 -2.67
C ASP A 62 11.97 -14.34 -1.63
N VAL A 63 12.47 -13.22 -1.09
CA VAL A 63 13.40 -13.23 0.05
C VAL A 63 12.76 -13.91 1.27
N MET A 64 11.50 -13.58 1.60
CA MET A 64 10.80 -14.25 2.70
C MET A 64 10.62 -15.75 2.43
N ARG A 65 10.20 -16.15 1.23
CA ARG A 65 10.02 -17.57 0.84
C ARG A 65 11.31 -18.38 0.97
N GLN A 66 12.45 -17.78 0.64
CA GLN A 66 13.76 -18.42 0.74
C GLN A 66 14.30 -18.44 2.18
N ASP A 67 13.88 -17.51 3.03
CA ASP A 67 14.31 -17.46 4.42
C ASP A 67 13.65 -18.55 5.28
N GLN A 68 14.50 -19.27 6.03
CA GLN A 68 14.12 -20.35 6.94
C GLN A 68 14.43 -20.01 8.41
N ASN A 69 14.85 -18.78 8.70
CA ASN A 69 15.42 -18.40 9.99
C ASN A 69 14.55 -17.41 10.78
N CYS A 70 13.68 -16.67 10.10
CA CYS A 70 12.86 -15.63 10.67
C CYS A 70 11.43 -16.12 10.89
N ASP A 71 10.90 -15.78 12.07
CA ASP A 71 9.54 -16.12 12.49
C ASP A 71 8.52 -15.07 12.02
N ALA A 72 8.98 -13.85 11.73
CA ALA A 72 8.21 -12.70 11.28
C ALA A 72 9.11 -11.72 10.52
N PHE A 73 8.51 -10.77 9.81
CA PHE A 73 9.25 -9.75 9.04
C PHE A 73 8.79 -8.34 9.34
N VAL A 74 9.74 -7.41 9.25
CA VAL A 74 9.48 -5.98 9.15
C VAL A 74 9.98 -5.52 7.79
N LEU A 75 9.08 -4.97 6.97
CA LEU A 75 9.44 -4.35 5.70
C LEU A 75 9.57 -2.85 5.90
N CYS A 76 10.72 -2.31 5.54
CA CYS A 76 11.00 -0.90 5.67
C CYS A 76 11.01 -0.22 4.30
N CYS A 77 10.23 0.85 4.14
CA CYS A 77 10.17 1.61 2.90
C CYS A 77 9.97 3.11 3.17
N GLY A 78 10.13 3.93 2.13
CA GLY A 78 9.83 5.36 2.20
C GLY A 78 8.33 5.61 2.36
N THR A 79 7.99 6.76 2.96
CA THR A 79 6.61 7.07 3.36
C THR A 79 5.71 7.42 2.18
N ASP A 80 6.27 7.86 1.04
CA ASP A 80 5.48 8.33 -0.11
C ASP A 80 4.71 7.21 -0.80
N ALA A 81 5.28 6.01 -0.90
CA ALA A 81 4.61 4.84 -1.48
C ALA A 81 4.12 3.84 -0.43
N MET A 82 4.28 4.12 0.88
CA MET A 82 3.98 3.15 1.94
C MET A 82 2.54 2.64 1.90
N GLU A 83 1.57 3.48 1.54
CA GLU A 83 0.17 3.07 1.42
C GLU A 83 -0.08 2.08 0.28
N ASP A 84 0.68 2.21 -0.81
CA ASP A 84 0.59 1.36 -1.99
C ASP A 84 1.34 0.05 -1.75
N VAL A 85 2.55 0.13 -1.19
CA VAL A 85 3.36 -1.01 -0.76
C VAL A 85 2.60 -1.85 0.26
N ALA A 86 1.94 -1.24 1.24
CA ALA A 86 1.14 -1.95 2.25
C ALA A 86 -0.01 -2.74 1.62
N TYR A 87 -0.73 -2.11 0.69
CA TYR A 87 -1.85 -2.76 0.03
C TYR A 87 -1.41 -3.87 -0.95
N ALA A 88 -0.35 -3.63 -1.73
CA ALA A 88 0.23 -4.64 -2.61
C ALA A 88 0.79 -5.83 -1.82
N ALA A 89 1.51 -5.58 -0.72
CA ALA A 89 2.00 -6.62 0.18
C ALA A 89 0.83 -7.43 0.78
N ALA A 90 -0.26 -6.77 1.14
CA ALA A 90 -1.44 -7.47 1.63
C ALA A 90 -2.02 -8.43 0.60
N LEU A 91 -2.07 -8.05 -0.68
CA LEU A 91 -2.55 -8.93 -1.74
C LEU A 91 -1.56 -10.05 -2.09
N LEU A 92 -0.26 -9.75 -2.15
CA LEU A 92 0.73 -10.59 -2.83
C LEU A 92 1.59 -11.47 -1.91
N PHE A 93 1.61 -11.23 -0.59
CA PHE A 93 2.39 -12.05 0.35
C PHE A 93 1.62 -13.31 0.76
N ASP A 94 2.35 -14.40 1.03
CA ASP A 94 1.79 -15.71 1.41
C ASP A 94 1.08 -15.71 2.77
N ARG A 95 1.39 -14.73 3.63
CA ARG A 95 0.87 -14.57 5.00
C ARG A 95 1.17 -15.76 5.93
N ASP A 96 2.14 -16.60 5.59
CA ASP A 96 2.64 -17.71 6.43
C ASP A 96 3.27 -17.19 7.74
N ARG A 97 3.93 -16.03 7.67
CA ARG A 97 4.57 -15.34 8.78
C ARG A 97 4.06 -13.89 8.89
N PRO A 98 3.96 -13.33 10.11
CA PRO A 98 3.53 -11.95 10.28
C PRO A 98 4.47 -10.97 9.58
N VAL A 99 3.89 -9.97 8.91
CA VAL A 99 4.65 -8.89 8.27
C VAL A 99 4.14 -7.54 8.74
N VAL A 100 5.04 -6.67 9.16
CA VAL A 100 4.74 -5.28 9.52
C VAL A 100 5.52 -4.34 8.63
N LEU A 101 4.84 -3.35 8.04
CA LEU A 101 5.49 -2.29 7.29
C LEU A 101 5.79 -1.11 8.21
N THR A 102 6.94 -0.48 8.00
CA THR A 102 7.32 0.76 8.70
C THR A 102 8.30 1.60 7.88
N GLY A 103 8.71 2.74 8.43
CA GLY A 103 9.65 3.67 7.80
C GLY A 103 10.05 4.77 8.77
N ALA A 104 10.47 5.91 8.23
CA ALA A 104 10.76 7.12 9.00
C ALA A 104 10.31 8.36 8.24
N ALA A 105 9.93 9.40 8.96
CA ALA A 105 9.66 10.72 8.40
C ALA A 105 10.90 11.63 8.48
N ILE A 106 11.83 11.32 9.38
CA ILE A 106 13.09 12.03 9.59
C ILE A 106 14.25 11.14 9.09
N PRO A 107 15.22 11.70 8.36
CA PRO A 107 16.38 10.95 7.85
C PRO A 107 17.08 10.12 8.93
N GLY A 108 17.48 8.89 8.62
CA GLY A 108 18.11 7.98 9.58
C GLY A 108 19.44 8.47 10.15
N GLY A 109 20.17 9.31 9.41
CA GLY A 109 21.39 9.97 9.90
C GLY A 109 21.15 11.16 10.85
N ASP A 110 19.90 11.60 11.03
CA ASP A 110 19.58 12.73 11.90
C ASP A 110 19.60 12.33 13.39
N ALA A 111 20.04 13.24 14.25
CA ALA A 111 20.06 13.01 15.70
C ALA A 111 18.66 12.81 16.31
N ASN A 112 17.62 13.33 15.65
CA ASN A 112 16.22 13.21 16.05
C ASN A 112 15.45 12.21 15.17
N ALA A 113 16.14 11.29 14.50
CA ALA A 113 15.51 10.28 13.67
C ALA A 113 14.41 9.51 14.42
N ASP A 114 13.26 9.32 13.78
CA ASP A 114 12.13 8.54 14.30
C ASP A 114 12.23 7.04 13.95
N GLY A 115 13.11 6.69 13.01
CA GLY A 115 13.39 5.32 12.57
C GLY A 115 13.64 4.30 13.69
N PRO A 116 14.52 4.55 14.68
CA PRO A 116 14.78 3.62 15.77
C PRO A 116 13.52 3.23 16.54
N ARG A 117 12.65 4.22 16.84
CA ARG A 117 11.39 3.97 17.54
C ARG A 117 10.41 3.21 16.65
N ASN A 118 10.27 3.61 15.39
CA ASN A 118 9.39 2.95 14.43
C ASN A 118 9.76 1.47 14.21
N LEU A 119 11.06 1.15 14.09
CA LEU A 119 11.56 -0.22 13.96
C LEU A 119 11.24 -1.07 15.19
N LYS A 120 11.50 -0.55 16.39
CA LYS A 120 11.20 -1.25 17.64
C LYS A 120 9.71 -1.53 17.80
N ASP A 121 8.88 -0.56 17.45
CA ASP A 121 7.42 -0.68 17.50
C ASP A 121 6.90 -1.67 16.45
N ALA A 122 7.45 -1.64 15.23
CA ALA A 122 7.14 -2.63 14.20
C ALA A 122 7.53 -4.05 14.61
N ALA A 123 8.69 -4.23 15.24
CA ALA A 123 9.13 -5.52 15.77
C ALA A 123 8.20 -6.07 16.86
N ARG A 124 7.69 -5.19 17.74
CA ARG A 124 6.72 -5.57 18.78
C ARG A 124 5.40 -5.99 18.17
N LEU A 125 4.91 -5.24 17.19
CA LEU A 125 3.70 -5.61 16.47
C LEU A 125 3.86 -6.95 15.76
N ALA A 126 4.99 -7.17 15.07
CA ALA A 126 5.28 -8.42 14.38
C ALA A 126 5.24 -9.63 15.33
N LYS A 127 5.72 -9.46 16.58
CA LYS A 127 5.64 -10.48 17.64
C LYS A 127 4.22 -10.73 18.16
N ALA A 128 3.34 -9.74 18.07
CA ALA A 128 1.97 -9.79 18.58
C ALA A 128 0.94 -10.26 17.52
N MET A 129 1.28 -10.17 16.24
CA MET A 129 0.41 -10.59 15.14
C MET A 129 0.39 -12.11 14.98
N PRO A 130 -0.78 -12.73 14.72
CA PRO A 130 -0.86 -14.15 14.41
C PRO A 130 -0.37 -14.45 12.99
N GLN A 131 0.09 -15.68 12.77
CA GLN A 131 0.27 -16.21 11.41
C GLN A 131 -1.06 -16.18 10.64
N GLY A 132 -1.00 -16.03 9.32
CA GLY A 132 -2.18 -15.87 8.46
C GLY A 132 -2.76 -14.46 8.41
N ALA A 133 -2.34 -13.55 9.30
CA ALA A 133 -2.78 -12.16 9.25
C ALA A 133 -2.19 -11.46 8.01
N ALA A 134 -3.02 -10.64 7.35
CA ALA A 134 -2.51 -9.72 6.35
C ALA A 134 -1.55 -8.70 7.00
N PRO A 135 -0.57 -8.17 6.25
CA PRO A 135 0.35 -7.16 6.74
C PRO A 135 -0.36 -5.94 7.32
N LEU A 136 0.23 -5.33 8.35
CA LEU A 136 -0.20 -4.06 8.93
C LEU A 136 0.91 -3.02 8.80
N VAL A 137 0.55 -1.74 8.86
CA VAL A 137 1.55 -0.66 8.94
C VAL A 137 1.67 -0.21 10.38
N CYS A 138 2.90 -0.11 10.90
CA CYS A 138 3.20 0.48 12.19
C CYS A 138 4.06 1.73 12.00
N PHE A 139 3.55 2.89 12.39
CA PHE A 139 4.26 4.16 12.19
C PHE A 139 3.91 5.15 13.30
N ALA A 140 4.91 5.76 13.94
CA ALA A 140 4.75 6.73 15.02
C ALA A 140 3.78 6.25 16.13
N GLY A 141 3.95 5.00 16.57
CA GLY A 141 3.15 4.37 17.63
C GLY A 141 1.70 4.03 17.24
N ARG A 142 1.33 4.16 15.96
CA ARG A 142 -0.02 3.85 15.44
C ARG A 142 0.02 2.67 14.48
N ILE A 143 -1.03 1.85 14.52
CA ILE A 143 -1.17 0.66 13.69
C ILE A 143 -2.31 0.88 12.70
N PHE A 144 -2.06 0.69 11.41
CA PHE A 144 -3.02 0.99 10.35
C PHE A 144 -3.33 -0.21 9.46
N ASP A 145 -4.56 -0.23 8.96
CA ASP A 145 -5.05 -1.16 7.94
C ASP A 145 -4.47 -0.81 6.56
N PRO A 146 -3.82 -1.75 5.85
CA PRO A 146 -3.25 -1.52 4.52
C PRO A 146 -4.29 -1.07 3.49
N SER A 147 -5.57 -1.48 3.61
CA SER A 147 -6.60 -1.08 2.64
C SER A 147 -7.05 0.38 2.79
N SER A 148 -6.86 0.95 3.99
CA SER A 148 -7.47 2.23 4.37
C SER A 148 -6.45 3.33 4.65
N ILE A 149 -5.20 2.98 4.94
CA ILE A 149 -4.13 3.95 5.23
C ILE A 149 -3.85 4.84 4.02
N VAL A 150 -3.60 6.11 4.27
CA VAL A 150 -3.24 7.12 3.27
C VAL A 150 -2.23 8.09 3.87
N LYS A 151 -1.26 8.57 3.09
CA LYS A 151 -0.42 9.70 3.48
C LYS A 151 -1.22 11.00 3.34
N VAL A 152 -1.64 11.58 4.46
CA VAL A 152 -2.49 12.79 4.51
C VAL A 152 -1.70 14.07 4.75
N TRP A 153 -0.47 13.96 5.28
CA TRP A 153 0.45 15.09 5.43
C TRP A 153 1.79 14.78 4.75
N PRO A 154 2.28 15.64 3.84
CA PRO A 154 3.50 15.34 3.09
C PRO A 154 4.77 15.33 3.96
N GLN A 155 4.80 16.10 5.05
CA GLN A 155 6.02 16.40 5.83
C GLN A 155 5.84 16.26 7.35
N ALA A 156 4.69 15.77 7.84
CA ALA A 156 4.49 15.59 9.27
C ALA A 156 5.21 14.34 9.78
N ILE A 157 5.67 14.37 11.04
CA ILE A 157 6.28 13.19 11.71
C ILE A 157 5.29 12.03 11.79
N GLN A 158 4.00 12.31 11.92
CA GLN A 158 2.93 11.33 11.77
C GLN A 158 2.12 11.70 10.53
N PRO A 159 2.49 11.19 9.34
CA PRO A 159 1.92 11.68 8.08
C PRO A 159 0.66 10.91 7.66
N PHE A 160 0.35 9.81 8.33
CA PHE A 160 -0.66 8.86 7.90
C PHE A 160 -2.01 9.08 8.58
N GLY A 161 -3.06 8.76 7.86
CA GLY A 161 -4.41 8.68 8.38
C GLY A 161 -5.23 7.84 7.42
N PRO A 162 -6.56 8.01 7.43
CA PRO A 162 -7.38 8.60 8.48
C PRO A 162 -7.38 7.78 9.79
N ASP A 163 -7.99 8.30 10.86
CA ASP A 163 -8.17 7.56 12.12
C ASP A 163 -9.06 6.31 11.95
N THR A 164 -9.93 6.28 10.94
CA THR A 164 -10.75 5.10 10.60
C THR A 164 -9.91 3.93 10.07
N ALA A 165 -8.69 4.20 9.59
CA ALA A 165 -7.72 3.17 9.21
C ALA A 165 -7.00 2.56 10.41
N LEU A 166 -7.14 3.12 11.63
CA LEU A 166 -6.47 2.60 12.80
C LEU A 166 -6.98 1.21 13.17
N ARG A 167 -6.04 0.33 13.52
CA ARG A 167 -6.26 -1.02 14.03
C ARG A 167 -5.61 -1.25 15.38
N GLY A 168 -5.03 -0.20 15.95
CA GLY A 168 -4.37 -0.26 17.24
C GLY A 168 -3.35 0.85 17.45
N SER A 169 -2.65 0.74 18.57
CA SER A 169 -1.55 1.61 18.96
C SER A 169 -0.48 0.84 19.73
N ILE A 170 0.67 1.48 19.89
CA ILE A 170 1.77 1.02 20.75
C ILE A 170 2.09 2.13 21.75
N ASP A 171 1.57 1.95 22.95
CA ASP A 171 1.66 2.92 24.04
C ASP A 171 2.43 2.29 25.20
N ALA A 172 3.43 3.01 25.73
CA ALA A 172 4.31 2.51 26.79
C ALA A 172 4.85 1.09 26.51
N ASP A 173 5.23 0.84 25.26
CA ASP A 173 5.74 -0.45 24.76
C ASP A 173 4.73 -1.60 24.74
N ILE A 174 3.44 -1.32 24.95
CA ILE A 174 2.34 -2.29 24.92
C ILE A 174 1.59 -2.18 23.60
N VAL A 175 1.50 -3.29 22.88
CA VAL A 175 0.71 -3.40 21.65
C VAL A 175 -0.76 -3.59 22.01
N THR A 176 -1.62 -2.69 21.55
CA THR A 176 -3.07 -2.84 21.65
C THR A 176 -3.67 -2.93 20.26
N LEU A 177 -4.28 -4.06 19.92
CA LEU A 177 -4.99 -4.26 18.65
C LEU A 177 -6.50 -4.19 18.86
N THR A 178 -7.17 -3.40 18.05
CA THR A 178 -8.64 -3.27 18.02
C THR A 178 -9.27 -4.05 16.87
N GLY A 179 -8.45 -4.59 15.96
CA GLY A 179 -8.85 -5.45 14.86
C GLY A 179 -7.65 -5.79 13.97
N PHE A 180 -7.89 -6.64 12.97
CA PHE A 180 -6.92 -6.93 11.91
C PHE A 180 -7.40 -6.34 10.58
N SER A 181 -6.55 -6.40 9.54
CA SER A 181 -6.92 -5.91 8.22
C SER A 181 -8.14 -6.64 7.66
N THR A 182 -8.96 -5.91 6.90
CA THR A 182 -10.13 -6.47 6.21
C THR A 182 -9.82 -7.08 4.84
N VAL A 183 -8.54 -7.13 4.43
CA VAL A 183 -8.15 -7.69 3.13
C VAL A 183 -8.24 -9.22 3.16
N ALA A 184 -9.39 -9.75 2.73
CA ALA A 184 -9.64 -11.18 2.67
C ALA A 184 -8.96 -11.85 1.46
N ASP A 185 -9.01 -11.21 0.30
CA ASP A 185 -8.45 -11.74 -0.95
C ASP A 185 -6.92 -11.83 -0.89
N THR A 186 -6.36 -12.83 -1.56
CA THR A 186 -4.92 -13.01 -1.75
C THR A 186 -4.65 -13.49 -3.17
N TYR A 187 -3.53 -13.02 -3.73
CA TYR A 187 -3.00 -13.33 -5.04
C TYR A 187 -1.51 -13.68 -4.91
N ALA A 188 -1.16 -14.43 -3.86
CA ALA A 188 0.21 -14.75 -3.52
C ALA A 188 0.89 -15.70 -4.52
N ASP A 189 0.09 -16.40 -5.33
CA ASP A 189 0.49 -17.26 -6.43
C ASP A 189 0.98 -16.49 -7.67
N LEU A 190 0.63 -15.21 -7.83
CA LEU A 190 1.08 -14.40 -8.95
C LEU A 190 2.57 -14.06 -8.85
N ASP A 191 3.30 -14.20 -9.94
CA ASP A 191 4.67 -13.72 -10.09
C ASP A 191 4.72 -12.34 -10.74
N VAL A 192 5.93 -11.77 -10.85
CA VAL A 192 6.11 -10.42 -11.39
C VAL A 192 5.62 -10.29 -12.83
N ASP A 193 5.73 -11.36 -13.61
CA ASP A 193 5.32 -11.39 -15.02
C ASP A 193 3.79 -11.42 -15.17
N ASP A 194 3.04 -11.82 -14.13
CA ASP A 194 1.57 -11.75 -14.10
C ASP A 194 1.04 -10.34 -13.78
N LEU A 195 1.93 -9.41 -13.40
CA LEU A 195 1.57 -8.07 -12.90
C LEU A 195 1.91 -6.96 -13.91
N ASP A 196 1.83 -7.26 -15.20
CA ASP A 196 2.21 -6.38 -16.32
C ASP A 196 1.04 -5.57 -16.91
N ALA A 197 -0.19 -5.81 -16.45
CA ALA A 197 -1.40 -5.17 -16.95
C ALA A 197 -1.33 -3.63 -16.90
N ARG A 198 -1.61 -2.99 -18.04
CA ARG A 198 -1.55 -1.54 -18.23
C ARG A 198 -2.86 -0.90 -17.77
N VAL A 199 -2.94 -0.63 -16.47
CA VAL A 199 -4.11 0.01 -15.86
C VAL A 199 -3.86 1.51 -15.63
N ALA A 200 -4.74 2.35 -16.18
CA ALA A 200 -4.69 3.81 -15.96
C ALA A 200 -5.63 4.25 -14.84
N ILE A 201 -5.25 5.29 -14.07
CA ILE A 201 -6.17 6.02 -13.21
C ILE A 201 -6.64 7.28 -13.95
N VAL A 202 -7.94 7.41 -14.17
CA VAL A 202 -8.56 8.61 -14.73
C VAL A 202 -9.29 9.33 -13.62
N SER A 203 -8.94 10.59 -13.35
CA SER A 203 -9.51 11.33 -12.22
C SER A 203 -10.56 12.35 -12.66
N GLU A 204 -11.73 12.32 -12.03
CA GLU A 204 -12.76 13.34 -12.22
C GLU A 204 -12.39 14.62 -11.46
N THR A 205 -12.16 15.70 -12.20
CA THR A 205 -11.75 17.00 -11.68
C THR A 205 -12.86 18.04 -11.82
N PHE A 206 -12.62 19.30 -11.42
CA PHE A 206 -13.61 20.36 -11.60
C PHE A 206 -13.84 20.61 -13.10
N GLY A 207 -15.05 20.28 -13.59
CA GLY A 207 -15.37 20.22 -15.02
C GLY A 207 -15.42 18.79 -15.54
N ALA A 208 -15.38 18.66 -16.87
CA ALA A 208 -15.31 17.37 -17.55
C ALA A 208 -13.87 16.87 -17.66
N ILE A 209 -13.70 15.56 -17.89
CA ILE A 209 -12.38 14.96 -18.07
C ILE A 209 -11.73 15.51 -19.34
N ALA A 210 -10.71 16.34 -19.16
CA ALA A 210 -9.78 16.71 -20.22
C ALA A 210 -8.69 15.62 -20.31
N GLY A 211 -8.39 15.16 -21.53
CA GLY A 211 -7.33 14.16 -21.74
C GLY A 211 -7.67 12.73 -21.28
N PHE A 212 -8.87 12.24 -21.59
CA PHE A 212 -9.18 10.82 -21.41
C PHE A 212 -8.18 9.98 -22.25
N PRO A 213 -7.55 8.95 -21.67
CA PRO A 213 -6.46 8.24 -22.33
C PRO A 213 -6.94 7.48 -23.55
N ASP A 214 -6.03 7.23 -24.49
CA ASP A 214 -6.25 6.22 -25.51
C ASP A 214 -6.30 4.85 -24.84
N ILE A 215 -7.41 4.15 -25.01
CA ILE A 215 -7.67 2.87 -24.36
C ILE A 215 -7.19 1.67 -25.18
N SER A 216 -6.71 1.88 -26.41
CA SER A 216 -6.21 0.80 -27.27
C SER A 216 -4.99 0.07 -26.69
N GLU A 217 -4.22 0.78 -25.86
CA GLU A 217 -3.01 0.30 -25.20
C GLU A 217 -3.20 0.12 -23.68
N LEU A 218 -4.44 0.01 -23.21
CA LEU A 218 -4.75 -0.20 -21.80
C LEU A 218 -5.50 -1.51 -21.62
N ASP A 219 -5.21 -2.17 -20.51
CA ASP A 219 -5.86 -3.42 -20.11
C ASP A 219 -6.95 -3.17 -19.06
N GLY A 220 -6.99 -1.95 -18.49
CA GLY A 220 -8.05 -1.52 -17.59
C GLY A 220 -7.99 -0.03 -17.24
N ILE A 221 -9.09 0.49 -16.67
CA ILE A 221 -9.18 1.85 -16.13
C ILE A 221 -9.75 1.82 -14.73
N VAL A 222 -9.19 2.62 -13.85
CA VAL A 222 -9.80 3.01 -12.57
C VAL A 222 -10.24 4.47 -12.66
N LEU A 223 -11.55 4.71 -12.58
CA LEU A 223 -12.12 6.06 -12.52
C LEU A 223 -12.11 6.56 -11.07
N ALA A 224 -11.28 7.54 -10.74
CA ALA A 224 -11.35 8.25 -9.46
C ALA A 224 -12.49 9.28 -9.50
N GLY A 225 -13.72 8.83 -9.20
CA GLY A 225 -14.91 9.68 -9.20
C GLY A 225 -14.93 10.74 -8.08
N LYS A 226 -15.83 11.72 -8.18
CA LYS A 226 -16.02 12.78 -7.17
C LYS A 226 -16.78 12.24 -5.97
N GLY A 227 -16.28 12.49 -4.76
CA GLY A 227 -17.01 12.21 -3.52
C GLY A 227 -17.44 10.75 -3.42
N ALA A 228 -18.74 10.53 -3.54
CA ALA A 228 -19.35 9.20 -3.54
C ALA A 228 -19.17 8.40 -4.86
N GLY A 229 -18.15 8.70 -5.67
CA GLY A 229 -17.95 8.09 -6.99
C GLY A 229 -18.78 8.71 -8.12
N GLY A 230 -19.22 9.97 -7.98
CA GLY A 230 -19.95 10.66 -9.05
C GLY A 230 -19.03 11.08 -10.21
N PHE A 231 -19.56 11.05 -11.43
CA PHE A 231 -18.87 11.49 -12.65
C PHE A 231 -19.83 12.27 -13.54
N SER A 232 -19.29 13.05 -14.47
CA SER A 232 -20.11 13.96 -15.29
C SER A 232 -20.81 13.23 -16.44
N ALA A 233 -21.96 13.74 -16.88
CA ALA A 233 -22.65 13.25 -18.08
C ALA A 233 -21.77 13.31 -19.35
N GLN A 234 -20.81 14.25 -19.39
CA GLN A 234 -19.87 14.38 -20.49
C GLN A 234 -18.83 13.24 -20.50
N SER A 235 -18.52 12.68 -19.34
CA SER A 235 -17.61 11.54 -19.20
C SER A 235 -18.29 10.21 -19.55
N GLU A 236 -19.63 10.13 -19.43
CA GLU A 236 -20.40 8.89 -19.58
C GLU A 236 -20.17 8.20 -20.92
N THR A 237 -20.21 8.94 -22.03
CA THR A 237 -20.03 8.36 -23.36
C THR A 237 -18.70 7.63 -23.47
N ARG A 238 -17.61 8.28 -23.03
CA ARG A 238 -16.26 7.71 -23.05
C ARG A 238 -16.13 6.53 -22.10
N LEU A 239 -16.69 6.64 -20.90
CA LEU A 239 -16.66 5.56 -19.90
C LEU A 239 -17.44 4.32 -20.37
N ARG A 240 -18.61 4.53 -21.00
CA ARG A 240 -19.40 3.43 -21.58
C ARG A 240 -18.69 2.78 -22.75
N GLU A 241 -18.05 3.56 -23.60
CA GLU A 241 -17.25 3.04 -24.72
C GLU A 241 -16.05 2.23 -24.22
N ALA A 242 -15.36 2.72 -23.18
CA ALA A 242 -14.25 2.01 -22.55
C ALA A 242 -14.71 0.71 -21.87
N ALA A 243 -15.80 0.76 -21.09
CA ALA A 243 -16.34 -0.40 -20.37
C ALA A 243 -16.85 -1.52 -21.28
N ARG A 244 -17.09 -1.24 -22.57
CA ARG A 244 -17.41 -2.25 -23.58
C ARG A 244 -16.17 -2.99 -24.11
N ARG A 245 -14.96 -2.48 -23.86
CA ARG A 245 -13.71 -3.00 -24.41
C ARG A 245 -12.76 -3.54 -23.34
N ILE A 246 -12.66 -2.83 -22.22
CA ILE A 246 -11.75 -3.14 -21.12
C ILE A 246 -12.47 -2.97 -19.78
N PRO A 247 -12.03 -3.65 -18.71
CA PRO A 247 -12.51 -3.40 -17.35
C PRO A 247 -12.38 -1.93 -16.95
N VAL A 248 -13.50 -1.33 -16.55
CA VAL A 248 -13.53 0.03 -16.00
C VAL A 248 -14.08 -0.05 -14.58
N VAL A 249 -13.21 0.17 -13.59
CA VAL A 249 -13.55 0.18 -12.17
C VAL A 249 -13.94 1.58 -11.74
N LEU A 250 -15.08 1.72 -11.04
CA LEU A 250 -15.41 2.95 -10.34
C LEU A 250 -14.72 3.00 -8.97
N SER A 251 -13.83 3.97 -8.78
CA SER A 251 -13.25 4.35 -7.50
C SER A 251 -13.69 5.78 -7.09
N THR A 252 -13.00 6.38 -6.13
CA THR A 252 -13.16 7.79 -5.73
C THR A 252 -11.81 8.47 -5.59
N ARG A 253 -11.79 9.79 -5.83
CA ARG A 253 -10.64 10.64 -5.49
C ARG A 253 -10.55 10.96 -3.99
N CYS A 254 -11.57 10.62 -3.21
CA CYS A 254 -11.50 10.71 -1.76
C CYS A 254 -10.46 9.73 -1.23
N ALA A 255 -9.65 10.18 -0.28
CA ALA A 255 -8.59 9.38 0.33
C ALA A 255 -9.14 8.12 1.04
N GLN A 256 -10.34 8.23 1.62
CA GLN A 256 -10.95 7.18 2.45
C GLN A 256 -12.48 7.17 2.31
N GLY A 257 -13.07 6.08 2.80
CA GLY A 257 -14.51 5.89 2.93
C GLY A 257 -15.11 5.07 1.79
N ILE A 258 -16.34 4.61 2.00
CA ILE A 258 -17.07 3.84 1.00
C ILE A 258 -17.68 4.83 -0.02
N ARG A 259 -17.49 4.56 -1.33
CA ARG A 259 -18.06 5.39 -2.40
C ARG A 259 -19.57 5.54 -2.23
N VAL A 260 -20.27 4.41 -2.20
CA VAL A 260 -21.72 4.31 -2.07
C VAL A 260 -22.02 3.05 -1.27
N ASN A 261 -22.93 3.13 -0.30
CA ASN A 261 -23.47 1.93 0.33
C ASN A 261 -24.18 1.09 -0.74
N PRO A 262 -23.71 -0.12 -1.09
CA PRO A 262 -24.33 -0.93 -2.14
C PRO A 262 -25.80 -1.28 -1.84
N ALA A 263 -26.19 -1.30 -0.55
CA ALA A 263 -27.56 -1.52 -0.12
C ALA A 263 -28.46 -0.30 -0.29
N VAL A 264 -27.88 0.89 -0.49
CA VAL A 264 -28.64 2.12 -0.78
C VAL A 264 -28.44 2.43 -2.25
N THR A 265 -29.53 2.31 -3.02
CA THR A 265 -29.58 2.76 -4.40
C THR A 265 -29.23 4.25 -4.47
N LYS A 266 -27.97 4.56 -4.80
CA LYS A 266 -27.51 5.92 -5.10
C LYS A 266 -27.11 5.96 -6.56
N TYR A 267 -27.47 7.06 -7.22
CA TYR A 267 -27.35 7.23 -8.66
C TYR A 267 -26.00 6.76 -9.20
N ALA A 268 -24.86 7.21 -8.65
CA ALA A 268 -23.54 6.85 -9.19
C ALA A 268 -23.24 5.35 -9.25
N TYR A 269 -23.66 4.56 -8.25
CA TYR A 269 -23.32 3.13 -8.18
C TYR A 269 -24.08 2.32 -9.23
N GLN A 270 -25.42 2.43 -9.26
CA GLN A 270 -26.25 1.75 -10.26
C GLN A 270 -26.01 2.29 -11.66
N HIS A 271 -25.79 3.61 -11.77
CA HIS A 271 -25.48 4.23 -13.05
C HIS A 271 -24.18 3.67 -13.62
N ALA A 272 -23.10 3.59 -12.83
CA ALA A 272 -21.85 2.98 -13.26
C ALA A 272 -22.06 1.53 -13.75
N GLN A 273 -22.79 0.71 -12.98
CA GLN A 273 -23.13 -0.65 -13.39
C GLN A 273 -23.93 -0.68 -14.71
N SER A 274 -24.88 0.23 -14.89
CA SER A 274 -25.65 0.35 -16.16
C SER A 274 -24.79 0.74 -17.37
N LEU A 275 -23.62 1.36 -17.13
CA LEU A 275 -22.65 1.68 -18.17
C LEU A 275 -21.67 0.52 -18.44
N GLY A 276 -21.76 -0.58 -17.68
CA GLY A 276 -20.85 -1.74 -17.76
C GLY A 276 -19.62 -1.63 -16.86
N MET A 277 -19.57 -0.65 -15.95
CA MET A 277 -18.44 -0.48 -15.04
C MET A 277 -18.52 -1.43 -13.84
N ILE A 278 -17.35 -1.78 -13.30
CA ILE A 278 -17.18 -2.62 -12.12
C ILE A 278 -17.22 -1.74 -10.86
N THR A 279 -17.99 -2.17 -9.86
CA THR A 279 -18.12 -1.48 -8.57
C THR A 279 -17.86 -2.42 -7.38
N THR A 280 -18.43 -3.62 -7.43
CA THR A 280 -18.31 -4.65 -6.39
C THR A 280 -16.87 -5.14 -6.23
N GLY A 281 -16.43 -5.38 -5.00
CA GLY A 281 -15.06 -5.84 -4.68
C GLY A 281 -14.05 -4.71 -4.50
N TYR A 282 -14.37 -3.50 -4.96
CA TYR A 282 -13.49 -2.34 -4.86
C TYR A 282 -13.90 -1.35 -3.76
N ASP A 283 -14.93 -1.67 -2.98
CA ASP A 283 -15.52 -0.75 -2.00
C ASP A 283 -14.53 -0.37 -0.91
N GLY A 284 -14.45 0.93 -0.59
CA GLY A 284 -13.51 1.46 0.41
C GLY A 284 -12.10 1.72 -0.11
N LEU A 285 -11.75 1.25 -1.31
CA LEU A 285 -10.44 1.50 -1.90
C LEU A 285 -10.40 2.88 -2.58
N ASN A 286 -9.33 3.62 -2.31
CA ASN A 286 -8.97 4.80 -3.11
C ASN A 286 -8.51 4.35 -4.52
N ALA A 287 -8.32 5.30 -5.44
CA ALA A 287 -8.00 4.97 -6.83
C ALA A 287 -6.66 4.24 -6.99
N SER A 288 -5.65 4.54 -6.15
CA SER A 288 -4.35 3.89 -6.21
C SER A 288 -4.45 2.41 -5.83
N LYS A 289 -5.10 2.12 -4.69
CA LYS A 289 -5.32 0.74 -4.23
C LYS A 289 -6.24 -0.05 -5.16
N ALA A 290 -7.28 0.60 -5.70
CA ALA A 290 -8.13 -0.03 -6.72
C ALA A 290 -7.33 -0.39 -7.99
N ARG A 291 -6.36 0.42 -8.40
CA ARG A 291 -5.47 0.10 -9.53
C ARG A 291 -4.61 -1.11 -9.22
N ILE A 292 -4.01 -1.16 -8.02
CA ILE A 292 -3.18 -2.30 -7.58
C ILE A 292 -4.00 -3.59 -7.62
N ARG A 293 -5.21 -3.57 -7.07
CA ARG A 293 -6.13 -4.72 -7.07
C ARG A 293 -6.50 -5.16 -8.49
N LEU A 294 -6.85 -4.22 -9.38
CA LEU A 294 -7.25 -4.56 -10.75
C LEU A 294 -6.10 -5.21 -11.53
N ILE A 295 -4.86 -4.75 -11.33
CA ILE A 295 -3.69 -5.38 -11.96
C ILE A 295 -3.55 -6.84 -11.49
N ALA A 296 -3.66 -7.10 -10.19
CA ALA A 296 -3.61 -8.46 -9.67
C ALA A 296 -4.77 -9.35 -10.18
N GLU A 297 -6.00 -8.82 -10.22
CA GLU A 297 -7.16 -9.56 -10.73
C GLU A 297 -7.02 -9.92 -12.22
N LEU A 298 -6.45 -9.01 -13.03
CA LEU A 298 -6.19 -9.25 -14.45
C LEU A 298 -5.12 -10.32 -14.66
N GLY A 299 -4.02 -10.28 -13.88
CA GLY A 299 -2.98 -11.31 -13.91
C GLY A 299 -3.52 -12.68 -13.55
N HIS A 300 -4.30 -12.77 -12.46
CA HIS A 300 -4.89 -14.03 -12.02
C HIS A 300 -5.91 -14.61 -13.00
N SER A 301 -6.66 -13.76 -13.71
CA SER A 301 -7.64 -14.22 -14.70
C SER A 301 -7.00 -14.71 -16.01
N ALA A 302 -5.71 -14.45 -16.23
CA ALA A 302 -4.97 -14.85 -17.42
C ALA A 302 -4.32 -16.25 -17.31
N GLN A 303 -4.28 -16.82 -16.11
CA GLN A 303 -3.80 -18.18 -15.82
C GLN A 303 -4.86 -19.24 -16.11
#